data_AF-G3V3R1-F1
#
_entry.id   AF-G3V3R1-F1
#
_cell.length_a   1.000
_cell.length_b   1.000
_cell.length_c   1.000
_cell.angle_alpha   90.00
_cell.angle_beta   90.00
_cell.angle_gamma   90.00
#
_symmetry.space_group_name_H-M   'P 1'
#
loop_
_entity.id
_entity.type
_entity.pdbx_description
1 polymer ?
#
loop_
_entity_poly.entity_id
_entity_poly.type
_entity_poly.pdbx_seq_one_letter_code
_entity_poly.pdbx_strand_id
1 'polypeptide(L)'
;MNKLRQSFRRKKDVYVPEASRPHQWQTDEEGVRTGKCSFPVKYLGHVEVDESRGMHICEDAVKRLKAERKFFKGFFGKTGKKAVKAVLWVSADGLRVVDEKTKDLIVDQTIEKVSFCAPDRNFDRAFSYICRDGTTRRWICHCFMAVKDTGERLSHAVGCAFAACLERKQKREKECGVTATFDASRTTFTREGSFRVTTATEQAEREEIMKQMQDAKKAETDKIVVGSSVAPGNTAPSPSSPTSPTSDATTSLEMNNP
;
A
#
# COMPACT_ATOMS: atom_id res chain seq x y z
N MET A 1 3.51 53.84 38.60
CA MET A 1 3.13 52.42 38.67
C MET A 1 1.89 52.19 37.82
N ASN A 2 2.04 51.88 36.53
CA ASN A 2 0.91 51.57 35.66
C ASN A 2 0.88 50.07 35.35
N LYS A 3 -0.14 49.39 35.88
CA LYS A 3 -0.38 47.95 35.72
C LYS A 3 -0.91 47.66 34.32
N LEU A 4 -0.05 47.20 33.40
CA LEU A 4 -0.49 46.65 32.12
C LEU A 4 -0.85 45.18 32.30
N ARG A 5 -2.14 44.94 32.53
CA ARG A 5 -2.74 43.60 32.57
C ARG A 5 -2.80 43.08 31.12
N GLN A 6 -1.69 42.51 30.64
CA GLN A 6 -1.64 41.85 29.33
C GLN A 6 -2.56 40.62 29.37
N SER A 7 -3.75 40.79 28.82
CA SER A 7 -4.64 39.70 28.44
C SER A 7 -3.91 38.81 27.43
N PHE A 8 -3.51 37.62 27.85
CA PHE A 8 -3.17 36.53 26.94
C PHE A 8 -4.43 36.11 26.16
N ARG A 9 -4.86 36.92 25.20
CA ARG A 9 -5.72 36.44 24.12
C ARG A 9 -4.87 35.46 23.33
N ARG A 10 -5.05 34.17 23.64
CA ARG A 10 -4.56 33.06 22.81
C ARG A 10 -4.88 33.42 21.36
N LYS A 11 -3.82 33.70 20.60
CA LYS A 11 -3.87 34.02 19.18
C LYS A 11 -4.59 32.84 18.54
N LYS A 12 -5.79 33.07 18.02
CA LYS A 12 -6.57 32.08 17.28
C LYS A 12 -5.66 31.59 16.16
N ASP A 13 -5.24 30.33 16.22
CA ASP A 13 -4.40 29.73 15.19
C ASP A 13 -5.02 30.06 13.83
N VAL A 14 -4.22 30.72 12.99
CA VAL A 14 -4.60 31.05 11.62
C VAL A 14 -4.97 29.73 10.96
N TYR A 15 -6.23 29.61 10.55
CA TYR A 15 -6.72 28.43 9.84
C TYR A 15 -5.98 28.37 8.50
N VAL A 16 -4.92 27.57 8.46
CA VAL A 16 -4.19 27.23 7.24
C VAL A 16 -4.95 26.07 6.61
N PRO A 17 -5.43 26.19 5.35
CA PRO A 17 -6.10 25.11 4.66
C PRO A 17 -5.25 23.83 4.67
N GLU A 18 -5.89 22.67 4.89
CA GLU A 18 -5.23 21.35 4.97
C GLU A 18 -4.41 21.05 3.70
N ALA A 19 -4.87 21.52 2.53
CA ALA A 19 -4.20 21.42 1.24
C ALA A 19 -2.88 22.21 1.14
N SER A 20 -2.63 23.15 2.06
CA SER A 20 -1.44 24.02 2.06
C SER A 20 -0.25 23.40 2.81
N ARG A 21 -0.36 22.15 3.30
CA ARG A 21 0.71 21.49 4.06
C ARG A 21 1.09 20.12 3.46
N PRO A 22 1.77 20.08 2.30
CA PRO A 22 2.29 18.82 1.72
C PRO A 22 3.14 18.01 2.70
N HIS A 23 3.90 18.71 3.56
CA HIS A 23 4.69 18.12 4.63
C HIS A 23 3.86 17.27 5.61
N GLN A 24 2.58 17.62 5.81
CA GLN A 24 1.70 16.91 6.73
C GLN A 24 1.36 15.51 6.21
N TRP A 25 1.13 15.37 4.90
CA TRP A 25 0.85 14.06 4.29
C TRP A 25 2.08 13.16 4.26
N GLN A 26 3.27 13.74 4.01
CA GLN A 26 4.54 13.01 4.12
C GLN A 26 4.80 12.55 5.56
N THR A 27 4.52 13.43 6.54
CA THR A 27 4.63 13.08 7.96
C THR A 27 3.67 11.95 8.33
N ASP A 28 2.44 11.98 7.79
CA ASP A 28 1.47 10.91 8.01
C ASP A 28 1.95 9.59 7.39
N GLU A 29 2.51 9.61 6.18
CA GLU A 29 3.08 8.44 5.51
C GLU A 29 4.22 7.81 6.34
N GLU A 30 5.19 8.60 6.79
CA GLU A 30 6.25 8.15 7.68
C GLU A 30 5.67 7.64 9.02
N GLY A 31 4.67 8.34 9.55
CA GLY A 31 3.93 7.95 10.73
C GLY A 31 3.26 6.58 10.59
N VAL A 32 2.69 6.26 9.42
CA VAL A 32 2.05 4.97 9.14
C VAL A 32 3.09 3.86 9.09
N ARG A 33 4.25 4.10 8.46
CA ARG A 33 5.35 3.12 8.40
C ARG A 33 5.96 2.85 9.76
N THR A 34 6.02 3.85 10.63
CA THR A 34 6.57 3.75 12.01
C THR A 34 5.52 3.42 13.08
N GLY A 35 4.24 3.31 12.71
CA GLY A 35 3.14 2.99 13.64
C GLY A 35 2.72 4.12 14.58
N LYS A 36 3.06 5.38 14.25
CA LYS A 36 2.78 6.58 15.05
C LYS A 36 1.65 7.46 14.49
N CYS A 37 1.10 7.14 13.32
CA CYS A 37 0.03 7.92 12.71
C CYS A 37 -1.30 7.71 13.45
N SER A 38 -1.93 8.82 13.86
CA SER A 38 -3.21 8.78 14.56
C SER A 38 -4.08 10.01 14.29
N PHE A 39 -5.40 9.80 14.30
CA PHE A 39 -6.40 10.83 14.03
C PHE A 39 -7.49 10.85 15.10
N PRO A 40 -7.83 12.01 15.68
CA PRO A 40 -8.99 12.12 16.55
C PRO A 40 -10.26 12.01 15.72
N VAL A 41 -11.08 10.99 16.02
CA VAL A 41 -12.29 10.67 15.26
C VAL A 41 -13.48 10.46 16.20
N LYS A 42 -14.67 10.47 15.60
CA LYS A 42 -15.89 10.03 16.23
C LYS A 42 -16.32 8.74 15.54
N TYR A 43 -16.28 7.63 16.26
CA TYR A 43 -16.71 6.34 15.71
C TYR A 43 -18.24 6.31 15.63
N LEU A 44 -18.75 6.17 14.39
CA LEU A 44 -20.19 6.15 14.15
C LEU A 44 -20.78 4.76 14.36
N GLY A 45 -20.01 3.71 14.07
CA GLY A 45 -20.43 2.31 14.13
C GLY A 45 -19.99 1.56 12.88
N HIS A 46 -20.59 0.39 12.69
CA HIS A 46 -20.41 -0.44 11.50
C HIS A 46 -21.77 -0.88 10.95
N VAL A 47 -21.81 -1.18 9.66
CA VAL A 47 -23.01 -1.64 8.95
C VAL A 47 -22.59 -2.78 8.01
N GLU A 48 -23.44 -3.79 7.90
CA GLU A 48 -23.28 -4.83 6.88
C GLU A 48 -23.59 -4.28 5.49
N VAL A 49 -22.72 -4.59 4.53
CA VAL A 49 -22.85 -4.17 3.13
C VAL A 49 -22.75 -5.37 2.18
N ASP A 50 -23.28 -5.21 0.97
CA ASP A 50 -23.33 -6.31 0.00
C ASP A 50 -22.04 -6.41 -0.83
N GLU A 51 -21.38 -5.28 -1.07
CA GLU A 51 -20.18 -5.19 -1.92
C GLU A 51 -18.90 -4.93 -1.12
N SER A 52 -17.78 -5.45 -1.63
CA SER A 52 -16.45 -5.28 -1.02
C SER A 52 -15.82 -3.92 -1.29
N ARG A 53 -16.33 -3.17 -2.27
CA ARG A 53 -15.79 -1.89 -2.75
C ARG A 53 -16.90 -1.03 -3.33
N GLY A 54 -16.79 0.28 -3.21
CA GLY A 54 -17.74 1.22 -3.80
C GLY A 54 -17.89 2.48 -2.96
N MET A 55 -17.71 3.65 -3.58
CA MET A 55 -17.88 4.93 -2.88
C MET A 55 -19.32 5.14 -2.43
N HIS A 56 -20.30 4.79 -3.26
CA HIS A 56 -21.72 4.89 -2.93
C HIS A 56 -22.11 3.98 -1.75
N ILE A 57 -21.51 2.79 -1.65
CA ILE A 57 -21.70 1.85 -0.53
C ILE A 57 -21.26 2.50 0.79
N CYS A 58 -20.08 3.12 0.79
CA CYS A 58 -19.55 3.88 1.92
C CYS A 58 -20.47 5.06 2.32
N GLU A 59 -20.90 5.85 1.33
CA GLU A 59 -21.79 7.01 1.53
C GLU A 59 -23.13 6.59 2.14
N ASP A 60 -23.72 5.51 1.66
CA ASP A 60 -25.00 5.02 2.15
C ASP A 60 -24.90 4.44 3.55
N ALA A 61 -23.79 3.77 3.89
CA ALA A 61 -23.51 3.33 5.27
C ALA A 61 -23.39 4.52 6.24
N VAL A 62 -22.71 5.61 5.85
CA VAL A 62 -22.60 6.83 6.64
C VAL A 62 -23.96 7.49 6.83
N LYS A 63 -24.76 7.61 5.77
CA LYS A 63 -26.13 8.16 5.83
C LYS A 63 -27.00 7.34 6.77
N ARG A 64 -26.98 6.01 6.66
CA ARG A 64 -27.74 5.09 7.51
C ARG A 64 -27.37 5.23 8.98
N LEU A 65 -26.08 5.19 9.34
CA LEU A 65 -25.64 5.36 10.73
C LEU A 65 -25.97 6.74 11.30
N LYS A 66 -25.95 7.79 10.47
CA LYS A 66 -26.40 9.13 10.87
C LYS A 66 -27.91 9.18 11.10
N ALA A 67 -28.71 8.60 10.21
CA ALA A 67 -30.16 8.55 10.33
C ALA A 67 -30.60 7.76 11.56
N GLU A 68 -30.06 6.55 11.74
CA GLU A 68 -30.29 5.72 12.92
C GLU A 68 -29.94 6.49 14.19
N ARG A 69 -28.77 7.14 14.24
CA ARG A 69 -28.39 7.94 15.41
C ARG A 69 -29.31 9.15 15.64
N LYS A 70 -29.81 9.81 14.59
CA LYS A 70 -30.77 10.92 14.72
C LYS A 70 -32.10 10.42 15.28
N PHE A 71 -32.57 9.26 14.81
CA PHE A 71 -33.76 8.59 15.29
C PHE A 71 -33.62 8.20 16.78
N PHE A 72 -32.54 7.50 17.13
CA PHE A 72 -32.28 7.09 18.52
C PHE A 72 -32.01 8.28 19.46
N LYS A 73 -31.52 9.43 18.95
CA LYS A 73 -31.38 10.65 19.75
C LYS A 73 -32.74 11.23 20.19
N GLY A 74 -33.77 11.12 19.35
CA GLY A 74 -35.12 11.57 19.67
C GLY A 74 -35.86 10.62 20.61
N PHE A 75 -35.63 9.31 20.48
CA PHE A 75 -36.37 8.29 21.24
C PHE A 75 -35.71 7.90 22.57
N PHE A 76 -34.37 7.82 22.64
CA PHE A 76 -33.62 7.39 23.83
C PHE A 76 -32.95 8.58 24.54
N GLY A 77 -33.74 9.60 24.90
CA GLY A 77 -33.31 10.67 25.78
C GLY A 77 -32.45 10.15 26.94
N LYS A 78 -31.24 10.69 27.08
CA LYS A 78 -30.17 10.32 28.03
C LYS A 78 -29.43 8.98 27.84
N THR A 79 -30.03 7.90 27.32
CA THR A 79 -29.39 6.56 27.24
C THR A 79 -28.98 6.12 25.82
N GLY A 80 -29.20 6.95 24.80
CA GLY A 80 -28.81 6.64 23.42
C GLY A 80 -27.29 6.45 23.28
N LYS A 81 -26.86 5.44 22.51
CA LYS A 81 -25.45 5.17 22.15
C LYS A 81 -24.84 6.40 21.46
N LYS A 82 -24.29 7.31 22.27
CA LYS A 82 -23.59 8.50 21.81
C LYS A 82 -22.45 8.04 20.92
N ALA A 83 -22.23 8.71 19.79
CA ALA A 83 -21.09 8.37 18.96
C ALA A 83 -19.80 8.58 19.78
N VAL A 84 -18.97 7.54 19.78
CA VAL A 84 -17.84 7.39 20.68
C VAL A 84 -16.72 8.29 20.20
N LYS A 85 -16.17 9.12 21.08
CA LYS A 85 -14.97 9.89 20.77
C LYS A 85 -13.79 8.94 20.91
N ALA A 86 -13.03 8.80 19.85
CA ALA A 86 -11.97 7.81 19.76
C ALA A 86 -10.76 8.38 19.01
N VAL A 87 -9.66 7.66 19.07
CA VAL A 87 -8.47 7.90 18.26
C VAL A 87 -8.32 6.72 17.31
N LEU A 88 -8.28 7.01 16.01
CA LEU A 88 -7.98 6.03 14.97
C LEU A 88 -6.47 6.02 14.76
N TRP A 89 -5.82 4.91 15.08
CA TRP A 89 -4.42 4.64 14.79
C TRP A 89 -4.33 3.89 13.47
N VAL A 90 -3.41 4.34 12.62
CA VAL A 90 -3.18 3.78 11.29
C VAL A 90 -1.74 3.28 11.23
N SER A 91 -1.57 1.97 11.04
CA SER A 91 -0.27 1.36 10.77
C SER A 91 -0.37 0.43 9.57
N ALA A 92 0.79 0.03 9.05
CA ALA A 92 0.83 -0.94 7.96
C ALA A 92 0.42 -2.37 8.38
N ASP A 93 0.19 -2.62 9.68
CA ASP A 93 -0.32 -3.90 10.18
C ASP A 93 -1.86 -3.87 10.32
N GLY A 94 -2.42 -2.70 10.66
CA GLY A 94 -3.85 -2.57 10.88
C GLY A 94 -4.33 -1.20 11.31
N LEU A 95 -5.66 -1.10 11.44
CA LEU A 95 -6.39 0.06 11.91
C LEU A 95 -6.91 -0.24 13.31
N ARG A 96 -6.51 0.57 14.29
CA ARG A 96 -6.92 0.40 15.69
C ARG A 96 -7.72 1.60 16.16
N VAL A 97 -8.89 1.38 16.73
CA VAL A 97 -9.76 2.44 17.24
C VAL A 97 -9.77 2.34 18.75
N VAL A 98 -9.29 3.39 19.43
CA VAL A 98 -9.18 3.43 20.89
C VAL A 98 -10.10 4.50 21.45
N ASP A 99 -10.90 4.19 22.47
CA ASP A 99 -11.75 5.19 23.13
C ASP A 99 -10.86 6.27 23.78
N GLU A 100 -11.20 7.54 23.55
CA GLU A 100 -10.45 8.65 24.12
C GLU A 100 -10.53 8.69 25.66
N LYS A 101 -11.66 8.26 26.23
CA LYS A 101 -11.94 8.35 27.68
C LYS A 101 -11.48 7.13 28.44
N THR A 102 -11.92 5.94 28.04
CA THR A 102 -11.63 4.69 28.77
C THR A 102 -10.29 4.09 28.36
N LYS A 103 -9.74 4.51 27.21
CA LYS A 103 -8.55 3.91 26.58
C LYS A 103 -8.75 2.45 26.15
N ASP A 104 -10.00 2.01 26.04
CA ASP A 104 -10.32 0.66 25.57
C ASP A 104 -10.12 0.54 24.06
N LEU A 105 -9.62 -0.61 23.62
CA LEU A 105 -9.55 -0.97 22.20
C LEU A 105 -10.95 -1.37 21.71
N ILE A 106 -11.53 -0.54 20.85
CA ILE A 106 -12.89 -0.73 20.31
C ILE A 106 -12.86 -1.59 19.05
N VAL A 107 -11.89 -1.34 18.17
CA VAL A 107 -11.74 -2.04 16.89
C VAL A 107 -10.27 -2.35 16.68
N ASP A 108 -9.97 -3.60 16.34
CA ASP A 108 -8.65 -4.04 15.88
C ASP A 108 -8.80 -4.71 14.51
N GLN A 109 -8.54 -3.93 13.47
CA GLN A 109 -8.77 -4.34 12.09
C GLN A 109 -7.43 -4.56 11.39
N THR A 110 -7.11 -5.82 11.07
CA THR A 110 -5.95 -6.14 10.24
C THR A 110 -6.10 -5.54 8.85
N ILE A 111 -5.06 -4.89 8.34
CA ILE A 111 -5.11 -4.19 7.05
C ILE A 111 -5.40 -5.14 5.89
N GLU A 112 -4.92 -6.38 5.95
CA GLU A 112 -5.12 -7.41 4.92
C GLU A 112 -6.60 -7.76 4.67
N LYS A 113 -7.44 -7.58 5.70
CA LYS A 113 -8.88 -7.83 5.61
C LYS A 113 -9.66 -6.61 5.12
N VAL A 114 -9.04 -5.44 5.03
CA VAL A 114 -9.69 -4.24 4.52
C VAL A 114 -9.61 -4.27 3.00
N SER A 115 -10.76 -4.25 2.34
CA SER A 115 -10.85 -4.36 0.88
C SER A 115 -10.90 -3.01 0.18
N PHE A 116 -11.43 -1.99 0.85
CA PHE A 116 -11.63 -0.67 0.26
C PHE A 116 -11.70 0.41 1.35
N CYS A 117 -11.20 1.61 1.06
CA CYS A 117 -11.42 2.79 1.89
C CYS A 117 -11.79 3.98 1.02
N ALA A 118 -12.66 4.87 1.52
CA ALA A 118 -13.03 6.06 0.81
C ALA A 118 -13.43 7.21 1.76
N PRO A 119 -13.14 8.46 1.37
CA PRO A 119 -13.84 9.61 1.90
C PRO A 119 -15.28 9.66 1.37
N ASP A 120 -16.12 10.45 2.02
CA ASP A 120 -17.51 10.70 1.60
C ASP A 120 -17.59 12.03 0.83
N ARG A 121 -18.29 12.06 -0.32
CA ARG A 121 -18.44 13.29 -1.13
C ARG A 121 -19.44 14.29 -0.56
N ASN A 122 -20.40 13.82 0.23
CA ASN A 122 -21.42 14.65 0.85
C ASN A 122 -20.98 15.18 2.22
N PHE A 123 -20.07 14.46 2.90
CA PHE A 123 -19.55 14.82 4.22
C PHE A 123 -18.02 14.87 4.20
N ASP A 124 -17.47 16.07 4.06
CA ASP A 124 -16.03 16.41 4.04
C ASP A 124 -15.16 15.70 5.10
N ARG A 125 -15.72 15.45 6.28
CA ARG A 125 -15.03 14.85 7.43
C ARG A 125 -15.38 13.38 7.65
N ALA A 126 -16.28 12.81 6.86
CA ALA A 126 -16.62 11.41 6.98
C ALA A 126 -15.58 10.56 6.22
N PHE A 127 -15.20 9.47 6.87
CA PHE A 127 -14.27 8.50 6.35
C PHE A 127 -14.82 7.11 6.68
N SER A 128 -14.66 6.17 5.74
CA SER A 128 -15.09 4.80 5.95
C SER A 128 -14.20 3.82 5.21
N TYR A 129 -14.17 2.60 5.74
CA TYR A 129 -13.55 1.47 5.06
C TYR A 129 -14.48 0.26 5.10
N ILE A 130 -14.31 -0.62 4.11
CA ILE A 130 -14.98 -1.91 4.01
C ILE A 130 -13.96 -3.00 4.34
N CYS A 131 -14.33 -3.92 5.21
CA CYS A 131 -13.53 -5.07 5.56
C CYS A 131 -14.34 -6.36 5.48
N ARG A 132 -13.62 -7.48 5.33
CA ARG A 132 -14.21 -8.81 5.42
C ARG A 132 -14.23 -9.27 6.87
N ASP A 133 -15.42 -9.53 7.39
CA ASP A 133 -15.55 -10.21 8.67
C ASP A 133 -15.35 -11.72 8.47
N GLY A 134 -14.32 -12.25 9.13
CA GLY A 134 -13.98 -13.67 9.06
C GLY A 134 -14.97 -14.58 9.77
N THR A 135 -15.74 -14.04 10.73
CA THR A 135 -16.69 -14.82 11.53
C THR A 135 -18.02 -14.99 10.80
N THR A 136 -18.59 -13.90 10.28
CA THR A 136 -19.88 -13.92 9.59
C THR A 136 -19.78 -14.16 8.09
N ARG A 137 -18.57 -14.07 7.51
CA ARG A 137 -18.36 -14.08 6.05
C ARG A 137 -19.23 -13.03 5.36
N ARG A 138 -19.36 -11.85 5.97
CA ARG A 138 -20.07 -10.70 5.41
C ARG A 138 -19.11 -9.52 5.23
N TRP A 139 -19.48 -8.58 4.37
CA TRP A 139 -18.74 -7.33 4.24
C TRP A 139 -19.28 -6.35 5.26
N ILE A 140 -18.36 -5.70 5.97
CA ILE A 140 -18.69 -4.76 7.03
C ILE A 140 -18.04 -3.42 6.67
N CYS A 141 -18.86 -2.37 6.63
CA CYS A 141 -18.39 -1.00 6.47
C CYS A 141 -18.30 -0.33 7.84
N HIS A 142 -17.13 0.15 8.21
CA HIS A 142 -16.91 0.95 9.41
C HIS A 142 -16.88 2.43 9.05
N CYS A 143 -17.63 3.25 9.79
CA CYS A 143 -17.76 4.67 9.50
C CYS A 143 -17.26 5.55 10.64
N PHE A 144 -16.52 6.59 10.28
CA PHE A 144 -15.89 7.55 11.17
C PHE A 144 -16.24 8.97 10.74
N MET A 145 -16.19 9.88 11.71
CA MET A 145 -16.23 11.32 11.47
C MET A 145 -14.99 11.96 12.08
N ALA A 146 -14.08 12.47 11.27
CA ALA A 146 -12.87 13.13 11.73
C ALA A 146 -13.21 14.36 12.58
N VAL A 147 -12.45 14.63 13.65
CA VAL A 147 -12.72 15.73 14.60
C VAL A 147 -12.06 17.03 14.15
N LYS A 148 -10.83 16.96 13.64
CA LYS A 148 -10.05 18.12 13.20
C LYS A 148 -9.79 18.09 11.71
N ASP A 149 -9.54 16.90 11.18
CA ASP A 149 -9.06 16.68 9.81
C ASP A 149 -10.21 16.37 8.84
N THR A 150 -9.92 16.32 7.54
CA THR A 150 -10.86 15.89 6.49
C THR A 150 -10.83 14.36 6.33
N GLY A 151 -11.91 13.79 5.79
CA GLY A 151 -11.99 12.37 5.46
C GLY A 151 -10.97 11.96 4.39
N GLU A 152 -10.62 12.88 3.50
CA GLU A 152 -9.59 12.67 2.46
C GLU A 152 -8.22 12.37 3.07
N ARG A 153 -7.82 13.12 4.11
CA ARG A 153 -6.54 12.90 4.79
C ARG A 153 -6.48 11.53 5.48
N LEU A 154 -7.56 11.11 6.13
CA LEU A 154 -7.66 9.77 6.71
C LEU A 154 -7.56 8.70 5.60
N SER A 155 -8.25 8.91 4.48
CA SER A 155 -8.19 8.00 3.33
C SER A 155 -6.79 7.90 2.75
N HIS A 156 -6.04 9.00 2.70
CA HIS A 156 -4.65 8.99 2.28
C HIS A 156 -3.77 8.15 3.21
N ALA A 157 -3.84 8.39 4.53
CA ALA A 157 -3.05 7.64 5.50
C ALA A 157 -3.35 6.12 5.45
N VAL A 158 -4.63 5.74 5.31
CA VAL A 158 -5.01 4.33 5.13
C VAL A 158 -4.54 3.79 3.77
N GLY A 159 -4.55 4.60 2.72
CA GLY A 159 -3.92 4.29 1.43
C GLY A 159 -2.41 3.99 1.55
N CYS A 160 -1.67 4.79 2.32
CA CYS A 160 -0.26 4.54 2.62
C CYS A 160 -0.08 3.22 3.37
N ALA A 161 -0.97 2.89 4.32
CA ALA A 161 -0.93 1.62 5.04
C ALA A 161 -1.12 0.42 4.09
N PHE A 162 -2.06 0.52 3.14
CA PHE A 162 -2.24 -0.49 2.10
C PHE A 162 -1.02 -0.68 1.23
N ALA A 163 -0.46 0.42 0.71
CA ALA A 163 0.72 0.37 -0.13
C ALA A 163 1.90 -0.30 0.61
N ALA A 164 2.14 0.09 1.86
CA ALA A 164 3.20 -0.48 2.69
C ALA A 164 2.95 -1.95 3.05
N CYS A 165 1.69 -2.37 3.23
CA CYS A 165 1.35 -3.77 3.45
C CYS A 165 1.56 -4.62 2.19
N LEU A 166 1.09 -4.12 1.03
CA LEU A 166 1.23 -4.80 -0.26
C LEU A 166 2.70 -4.93 -0.67
N GLU A 167 3.51 -3.89 -0.45
CA GLU A 167 4.96 -3.90 -0.68
C GLU A 167 5.64 -5.02 0.13
N ARG A 168 5.35 -5.10 1.44
CA ARG A 168 5.91 -6.16 2.31
C ARG A 168 5.45 -7.55 1.89
N LYS A 169 4.19 -7.70 1.47
CA LYS A 169 3.66 -8.98 1.00
C LYS A 169 4.34 -9.42 -0.30
N GLN A 170 4.44 -8.53 -1.29
CA GLN A 170 5.11 -8.82 -2.55
C GLN A 170 6.60 -9.12 -2.35
N LYS A 171 7.28 -8.38 -1.47
CA LYS A 171 8.68 -8.66 -1.11
C LYS A 171 8.82 -10.06 -0.51
N ARG A 172 7.96 -10.42 0.44
CA ARG A 172 7.92 -11.77 1.01
C ARG A 172 7.63 -12.83 -0.04
N GLU A 173 6.69 -12.62 -0.95
CA GLU A 173 6.36 -13.57 -2.02
C GLU A 173 7.52 -13.76 -3.00
N LYS A 174 8.22 -12.68 -3.36
CA LYS A 174 9.43 -12.72 -4.21
C LYS A 174 10.61 -13.40 -3.50
N GLU A 175 10.81 -13.12 -2.21
CA GLU A 175 11.89 -13.70 -1.40
C GLU A 175 11.63 -15.16 -1.02
N CYS A 176 10.36 -15.59 -0.93
CA CYS A 176 10.00 -16.99 -0.66
C CYS A 176 10.37 -17.91 -1.84
N GLY A 177 10.63 -17.37 -3.03
CA GLY A 177 11.46 -18.00 -4.06
C GLY A 177 10.99 -19.34 -4.63
N VAL A 178 9.78 -19.82 -4.30
CA VAL A 178 9.26 -21.09 -4.81
C VAL A 178 8.72 -20.88 -6.23
N THR A 179 9.57 -21.14 -7.22
CA THR A 179 9.17 -21.25 -8.62
C THR A 179 8.98 -22.71 -8.97
N ALA A 180 8.01 -23.00 -9.83
CA ALA A 180 7.78 -24.35 -10.26
C ALA A 180 7.74 -24.37 -11.77
N THR A 181 8.73 -25.05 -12.35
CA THR A 181 8.98 -25.12 -13.78
C THR A 181 8.60 -26.50 -14.28
N PHE A 182 7.88 -26.54 -15.39
CA PHE A 182 7.56 -27.79 -16.07
C PHE A 182 8.66 -28.09 -17.09
N ASP A 183 9.37 -29.20 -16.89
CA ASP A 183 10.31 -29.72 -17.88
C ASP A 183 9.56 -30.62 -18.87
N ALA A 184 9.31 -30.10 -20.06
CA ALA A 184 8.63 -30.82 -21.14
C ALA A 184 9.41 -32.05 -21.63
N SER A 185 10.74 -32.06 -21.48
CA SER A 185 11.59 -33.17 -21.92
C SER A 185 11.55 -34.36 -20.96
N ARG A 186 11.31 -34.09 -19.67
CA ARG A 186 11.20 -35.11 -18.61
C ARG A 186 9.79 -35.31 -18.10
N THR A 187 8.80 -34.65 -18.71
CA THR A 187 7.39 -34.66 -18.28
C THR A 187 7.22 -34.47 -16.76
N THR A 188 8.11 -33.67 -16.15
CA THR A 188 8.22 -33.56 -14.69
C THR A 188 8.15 -32.11 -14.26
N PHE A 189 7.45 -31.86 -13.16
CA PHE A 189 7.40 -30.55 -12.52
C PHE A 189 8.53 -30.43 -11.51
N THR A 190 9.52 -29.57 -11.78
CA THR A 190 10.61 -29.27 -10.85
C THR A 190 10.27 -28.02 -10.06
N ARG A 191 10.19 -28.14 -8.73
CA ARG A 191 9.98 -26.99 -7.84
C ARG A 191 11.34 -26.51 -7.34
N GLU A 192 11.76 -25.35 -7.78
CA GLU A 192 12.96 -24.69 -7.27
C GLU A 192 12.58 -23.64 -6.22
N GLY A 193 13.37 -23.53 -5.16
CA GLY A 193 13.09 -22.64 -4.02
C GLY A 193 12.56 -23.35 -2.78
N SER A 194 12.78 -22.72 -1.63
CA SER A 194 12.50 -23.27 -0.32
C SER A 194 11.45 -22.42 0.39
N PHE A 195 10.49 -23.06 1.07
CA PHE A 195 9.57 -22.37 1.96
C PHE A 195 10.23 -21.98 3.29
N ARG A 196 11.45 -22.48 3.53
CA ARG A 196 12.26 -22.11 4.69
C ARG A 196 12.86 -20.75 4.39
N VAL A 197 12.71 -19.82 5.34
CA VAL A 197 13.44 -18.55 5.33
C VAL A 197 14.92 -18.89 5.14
N THR A 198 15.50 -18.45 4.02
CA THR A 198 16.92 -18.65 3.74
C THR A 198 17.72 -18.07 4.90
N THR A 199 18.48 -18.92 5.56
CA THR A 199 19.33 -18.46 6.67
C THR A 199 20.44 -17.57 6.12
N ALA A 200 20.95 -16.63 6.93
CA ALA A 200 22.05 -15.75 6.51
C ALA A 200 23.27 -16.54 5.99
N THR A 201 23.46 -17.76 6.50
CA THR A 201 24.49 -18.72 6.07
C THR A 201 24.22 -19.27 4.66
N GLU A 202 22.98 -19.66 4.34
CA GLU A 202 22.61 -20.15 2.99
C GLU A 202 22.69 -19.04 1.92
N GLN A 203 22.43 -17.78 2.30
CA GLN A 203 22.65 -16.63 1.41
C GLN A 203 24.13 -16.39 1.14
N ALA A 204 24.98 -16.44 2.17
CA ALA A 204 26.42 -16.29 2.04
C ALA A 204 27.03 -17.43 1.20
N GLU A 205 26.61 -18.68 1.41
CA GLU A 205 27.05 -19.83 0.61
C GLU A 205 26.63 -19.68 -0.86
N ARG A 206 25.43 -19.19 -1.16
CA ARG A 206 25.01 -18.92 -2.55
C ARG A 206 25.83 -17.81 -3.21
N GLU A 207 26.16 -16.75 -2.48
CA GLU A 207 27.04 -15.68 -2.97
C GLU A 207 28.47 -16.20 -3.20
N GLU A 208 28.99 -17.06 -2.31
CA GLU A 208 30.28 -17.73 -2.49
C GLU A 208 30.29 -18.68 -3.68
N ILE A 209 29.24 -19.48 -3.87
CA ILE A 209 29.12 -20.40 -5.01
C ILE A 209 29.02 -19.62 -6.32
N MET A 210 28.25 -18.53 -6.37
CA MET A 210 28.17 -17.65 -7.54
C MET A 210 29.52 -17.00 -7.86
N LYS A 211 30.26 -16.57 -6.84
CA LYS A 211 31.61 -16.02 -7.00
C LYS A 211 32.60 -17.08 -7.50
N GLN A 212 32.56 -18.30 -6.94
CA GLN A 212 33.40 -19.41 -7.39
C GLN A 212 33.09 -19.83 -8.83
N MET A 213 31.83 -19.82 -9.25
CA MET A 213 31.43 -20.10 -10.64
C MET A 213 31.92 -19.00 -11.61
N GLN A 214 31.91 -17.73 -11.19
CA GLN A 214 32.47 -16.63 -11.98
C GLN A 214 34.00 -16.70 -12.07
N ASP A 215 34.67 -17.04 -10.96
CA ASP A 215 36.12 -17.20 -10.91
C ASP A 215 36.59 -18.42 -11.71
N ALA A 216 35.84 -19.53 -11.70
CA ALA A 216 36.10 -20.70 -12.53
C ALA A 216 35.94 -20.39 -14.03
N LYS A 217 34.94 -19.60 -14.41
CA LYS A 217 34.73 -19.15 -15.79
C LYS A 217 35.83 -18.21 -16.28
N LYS A 218 36.40 -17.41 -15.37
CA LYS A 218 37.57 -16.56 -15.64
C LYS A 218 38.85 -17.40 -15.81
N ALA A 219 39.04 -18.42 -14.98
CA ALA A 219 40.18 -19.34 -15.07
C ALA A 219 40.16 -20.24 -16.33
N GLU A 220 38.99 -20.55 -16.88
CA GLU A 220 38.87 -21.27 -18.16
C GLU A 220 39.24 -20.38 -19.35
N THR A 221 38.93 -19.08 -19.28
CA THR A 221 39.29 -18.10 -20.32
C THR A 221 40.80 -17.83 -20.36
N ASP A 222 41.48 -17.84 -19.21
CA ASP A 222 42.94 -17.65 -19.14
C ASP A 222 43.76 -18.88 -19.57
N LYS A 223 43.18 -20.09 -19.59
CA LYS A 223 43.89 -21.31 -20.04
C LYS A 223 44.00 -21.44 -21.56
N ILE A 224 43.22 -20.69 -22.34
CA ILE A 224 43.24 -20.75 -23.81
C ILE A 224 44.39 -19.87 -24.40
N VAL A 225 45.00 -18.99 -23.60
CA VAL A 225 45.96 -17.97 -24.11
C VAL A 225 47.44 -18.40 -24.07
N VAL A 226 47.81 -19.53 -23.45
CA VAL A 226 49.24 -19.88 -23.22
C VAL A 226 49.79 -20.98 -24.15
N GLY A 227 49.11 -21.29 -25.26
CA GLY A 227 49.44 -22.49 -26.05
C GLY A 227 49.53 -22.35 -27.57
N SER A 228 50.28 -21.38 -28.12
CA SER A 228 51.09 -21.59 -29.34
C SER A 228 51.73 -20.29 -29.83
N SER A 229 53.06 -20.27 -29.83
CA SER A 229 53.89 -19.37 -30.62
C SER A 229 54.43 -20.17 -31.80
N VAL A 230 54.31 -19.65 -33.03
CA VAL A 230 55.30 -19.62 -34.13
C VAL A 230 54.59 -19.07 -35.39
N ALA A 231 55.13 -17.98 -35.93
CA ALA A 231 54.79 -17.35 -37.22
C ALA A 231 55.83 -17.77 -38.30
N PRO A 232 55.90 -17.22 -39.55
CA PRO A 232 54.98 -16.35 -40.30
C PRO A 232 54.78 -16.74 -41.79
N GLY A 233 53.87 -16.06 -42.50
CA GLY A 233 53.81 -16.09 -43.97
C GLY A 233 52.65 -15.28 -44.59
N ASN A 234 53.00 -14.18 -45.29
CA ASN A 234 52.20 -13.18 -46.02
C ASN A 234 51.06 -13.75 -46.91
N THR A 235 49.96 -13.06 -47.26
CA THR A 235 49.80 -11.76 -47.97
C THR A 235 48.35 -11.21 -47.87
N ALA A 236 48.21 -9.89 -48.03
CA ALA A 236 47.05 -8.97 -47.90
C ALA A 236 45.94 -9.08 -48.99
N PRO A 237 44.98 -8.13 -49.17
CA PRO A 237 44.37 -7.11 -48.28
C PRO A 237 42.80 -7.11 -48.27
N SER A 238 42.23 -6.29 -47.38
CA SER A 238 40.82 -5.84 -47.27
C SER A 238 40.31 -5.06 -48.53
N PRO A 239 39.00 -4.75 -48.74
CA PRO A 239 38.25 -3.79 -47.88
C PRO A 239 36.69 -3.88 -47.82
N SER A 240 36.16 -3.06 -46.89
CA SER A 240 34.91 -2.25 -46.91
C SER A 240 33.50 -2.87 -46.80
N SER A 241 32.76 -2.27 -45.85
CA SER A 241 31.29 -2.21 -45.68
C SER A 241 30.55 -1.81 -46.96
N PRO A 242 29.21 -2.01 -47.07
CA PRO A 242 28.32 -0.85 -46.84
C PRO A 242 26.86 -1.15 -46.37
N THR A 243 26.27 -0.11 -45.76
CA THR A 243 24.90 0.46 -45.88
C THR A 243 23.61 -0.37 -45.78
N SER A 244 22.68 0.21 -45.00
CA SER A 244 21.23 0.03 -44.93
C SER A 244 20.48 0.08 -46.28
N PRO A 245 19.19 -0.32 -46.28
CA PRO A 245 18.18 0.60 -46.82
C PRO A 245 16.90 0.72 -45.98
N THR A 246 16.35 1.94 -46.03
CA THR A 246 15.00 2.41 -45.72
C THR A 246 14.02 2.20 -46.88
N SER A 247 12.72 2.01 -46.59
CA SER A 247 11.49 2.55 -47.25
C SER A 247 10.30 1.64 -46.93
N ASP A 248 9.30 2.09 -46.16
CA ASP A 248 8.09 2.83 -46.57
C ASP A 248 7.13 2.05 -47.47
N ALA A 249 5.91 1.79 -46.98
CA ALA A 249 4.66 2.28 -47.57
C ALA A 249 3.40 1.69 -46.89
N THR A 250 2.56 2.63 -46.47
CA THR A 250 1.19 2.57 -45.97
C THR A 250 0.19 2.03 -47.00
N THR A 251 -0.81 1.23 -46.59
CA THR A 251 -2.18 1.31 -47.14
C THR A 251 -3.23 0.87 -46.12
N SER A 252 -4.23 1.75 -46.00
CA SER A 252 -5.50 1.73 -45.27
C SER A 252 -6.52 0.70 -45.78
N LEU A 253 -7.53 0.35 -44.96
CA LEU A 253 -8.92 0.15 -45.41
C LEU A 253 -9.91 0.12 -44.22
N GLU A 254 -10.78 1.13 -44.19
CA GLU A 254 -12.08 1.22 -43.53
C GLU A 254 -13.08 0.22 -44.16
N MET A 255 -14.07 -0.26 -43.38
CA MET A 255 -15.35 -0.69 -43.96
C MET A 255 -16.49 -0.44 -42.96
N ASN A 256 -17.49 0.31 -43.43
CA ASN A 256 -18.70 0.77 -42.75
C ASN A 256 -19.87 -0.22 -42.91
N ASN A 257 -20.68 -0.31 -41.84
CA ASN A 257 -22.17 -0.34 -41.76
C ASN A 257 -22.99 -1.41 -42.55
N PRO A 258 -24.26 -1.69 -42.21
CA PRO A 258 -25.38 -0.74 -42.09
C PRO A 258 -26.02 -0.59 -40.68
#